data_AF-A0A1D3JFT7-F1
#
_entry.id   AF-A0A1D3JFT7-F1
#
_cell.length_a   1.000
_cell.length_b   1.000
_cell.length_c   1.000
_cell.angle_alpha   90.00
_cell.angle_beta   90.00
_cell.angle_gamma   90.00
#
_symmetry.space_group_name_H-M   'P 1'
#
loop_
_entity.id
_entity.type
_entity.pdbx_description
1 polymer ?
#
loop_
_entity_poly.entity_id
_entity_poly.type
_entity_poly.pdbx_seq_one_letter_code
_entity_poly.pdbx_strand_id
1 'polypeptide(L)'
;MGKLNEFQYYEIFYKVRENFNNIVDDEYDAYLYKKDQVLQNIGMYLVENYNSDYKACNIFNDCKERCRHLNKWLNEKKSLYTSNGKCTHNNELWNQYIDKLWEKLEQDMEKQNRCERDNGPEKDFNKKWITHSCSNATAVVIPQACPHSPSPPAVPDPAPEVPVCPESTALTSSSCKAVLTTTYVVFGILLFFMYFLRFSSVGMKLYNLIRGGKIKRRNVDKENNESFRSDNNSNMESLDRRFNVIYNSFQN
;
A
#
# COMPACT_ATOMS: atom_id res chain seq x y z
N MET A 1 -28.80 -15.01 -5.58
CA MET A 1 -27.38 -14.64 -5.37
C MET A 1 -26.82 -15.53 -4.27
N GLY A 2 -25.65 -16.13 -4.45
CA GLY A 2 -25.04 -16.98 -3.42
C GLY A 2 -24.50 -16.17 -2.23
N LYS A 3 -24.46 -16.77 -1.04
CA LYS A 3 -23.85 -16.16 0.14
C LYS A 3 -22.36 -15.90 -0.15
N LEU A 4 -21.88 -14.68 0.13
CA LEU A 4 -20.47 -14.35 0.00
C LEU A 4 -19.61 -15.20 0.95
N ASN A 5 -18.41 -15.55 0.52
CA ASN A 5 -17.42 -16.22 1.36
C ASN A 5 -16.62 -15.20 2.20
N GLU A 6 -15.80 -15.70 3.14
CA GLU A 6 -15.03 -14.85 4.06
C GLU A 6 -14.06 -13.91 3.33
N PHE A 7 -13.41 -14.40 2.27
CA PHE A 7 -12.48 -13.64 1.46
C PHE A 7 -13.18 -12.47 0.74
N GLN A 8 -14.37 -12.68 0.21
CA GLN A 8 -15.15 -11.63 -0.46
C GLN A 8 -15.57 -10.52 0.50
N TYR A 9 -15.97 -10.85 1.74
CA TYR A 9 -16.23 -9.80 2.74
C TYR A 9 -14.95 -9.03 3.09
N TYR A 10 -13.81 -9.71 3.18
CA TYR A 10 -12.53 -9.04 3.40
C TYR A 10 -12.22 -8.06 2.26
N GLU A 11 -12.35 -8.49 1.00
CA GLU A 11 -12.13 -7.62 -0.17
C GLU A 11 -13.04 -6.38 -0.15
N ILE A 12 -14.29 -6.51 0.30
CA ILE A 12 -15.22 -5.39 0.43
C ILE A 12 -14.70 -4.34 1.42
N PHE A 13 -14.44 -4.73 2.67
CA PHE A 13 -14.15 -3.77 3.74
C PHE A 13 -12.69 -3.28 3.76
N TYR A 14 -11.77 -4.04 3.17
CA TYR A 14 -10.34 -3.71 3.10
C TYR A 14 -9.91 -3.16 1.74
N LYS A 15 -10.86 -2.95 0.82
CA LYS A 15 -10.60 -2.30 -0.47
C LYS A 15 -9.92 -0.95 -0.25
N VAL A 16 -8.76 -0.76 -0.88
CA VAL A 16 -8.13 0.56 -0.98
C VAL A 16 -8.93 1.41 -1.97
N ARG A 17 -9.34 2.60 -1.54
CA ARG A 17 -10.21 3.50 -2.30
C ARG A 17 -9.45 4.75 -2.71
N GLU A 18 -9.66 5.14 -3.96
CA GLU A 18 -9.23 6.43 -4.51
C GLU A 18 -10.35 7.48 -4.44
N ASN A 19 -11.60 7.02 -4.44
CA ASN A 19 -12.80 7.85 -4.44
C ASN A 19 -13.72 7.47 -3.28
N PHE A 20 -14.39 8.47 -2.70
CA PHE A 20 -15.35 8.31 -1.61
C PHE A 20 -16.67 8.95 -2.03
N ASN A 21 -17.60 8.13 -2.50
CA ASN A 21 -18.83 8.63 -3.11
C ASN A 21 -19.91 8.96 -2.07
N ASN A 22 -19.77 8.46 -0.83
CA ASN A 22 -20.74 8.67 0.25
C ASN A 22 -20.29 9.73 1.26
N ILE A 23 -19.20 10.44 0.97
CA ILE A 23 -18.79 11.60 1.73
C ILE A 23 -19.48 12.80 1.09
N VAL A 24 -20.65 13.13 1.62
CA VAL A 24 -21.36 14.36 1.28
C VAL A 24 -20.77 15.47 2.13
N ASP A 25 -20.48 16.61 1.49
CA ASP A 25 -19.97 17.79 2.17
C ASP A 25 -20.90 18.18 3.33
N ASP A 26 -20.29 18.63 4.44
CA ASP A 26 -20.94 19.09 5.68
C ASP A 26 -21.64 18.02 6.56
N GLU A 27 -22.08 16.88 6.01
CA GLU A 27 -22.85 15.88 6.78
C GLU A 27 -22.02 15.23 7.91
N TYR A 28 -20.75 14.92 7.61
CA TYR A 28 -19.85 14.22 8.51
C TYR A 28 -18.69 15.08 9.03
N ASP A 29 -18.67 16.37 8.68
CA ASP A 29 -17.54 17.27 8.93
C ASP A 29 -17.17 17.40 10.42
N ALA A 30 -18.16 17.32 11.31
CA ALA A 30 -17.95 17.34 12.75
C ALA A 30 -17.18 16.12 13.29
N TYR A 31 -17.17 15.01 12.52
CA TYR A 31 -16.57 13.74 12.91
C TYR A 31 -15.29 13.42 12.13
N LEU A 32 -15.08 14.05 10.97
CA LEU A 32 -13.87 13.89 10.16
C LEU A 32 -12.77 14.84 10.64
N TYR A 33 -11.97 14.38 11.61
CA TYR A 33 -10.96 15.22 12.28
C TYR A 33 -9.79 15.62 11.38
N LYS A 34 -9.87 16.81 10.78
CA LYS A 34 -8.92 17.33 9.77
C LYS A 34 -7.48 17.54 10.27
N LYS A 35 -7.21 17.50 11.58
CA LYS A 35 -5.85 17.67 12.14
C LYS A 35 -5.08 16.35 12.28
N ASP A 36 -5.74 15.21 12.15
CA ASP A 36 -5.11 13.89 12.13
C ASP A 36 -5.51 13.16 10.85
N GLN A 37 -4.57 13.07 9.90
CA GLN A 37 -4.83 12.46 8.60
C GLN A 37 -5.21 10.98 8.70
N VAL A 38 -4.65 10.25 9.66
CA VAL A 38 -4.95 8.82 9.82
C VAL A 38 -6.37 8.66 10.34
N LEU A 39 -6.74 9.42 11.37
CA LEU A 39 -8.07 9.37 11.95
C LEU A 39 -9.14 9.85 10.96
N GLN A 40 -8.86 10.93 10.23
CA GLN A 40 -9.74 11.43 9.17
C GLN A 40 -9.99 10.34 8.12
N ASN A 41 -8.92 9.68 7.64
CA ASN A 41 -9.04 8.62 6.66
C ASN A 41 -9.85 7.44 7.20
N ILE A 42 -9.61 7.01 8.45
CA ILE A 42 -10.42 5.96 9.08
C ILE A 42 -11.91 6.34 9.09
N GLY A 43 -12.22 7.59 9.44
CA GLY A 43 -13.58 8.11 9.41
C GLY A 43 -14.20 8.06 8.00
N MET A 44 -13.48 8.52 6.98
CA MET A 44 -13.95 8.48 5.59
C MET A 44 -14.23 7.06 5.11
N TYR A 45 -13.32 6.12 5.40
CA TYR A 45 -13.52 4.71 5.09
C TYR A 45 -14.70 4.11 5.85
N LEU A 46 -14.93 4.52 7.10
CA LEU A 46 -16.08 4.04 7.87
C LEU A 46 -17.40 4.48 7.23
N VAL A 47 -17.55 5.75 6.86
CA VAL A 47 -18.75 6.24 6.15
C VAL A 47 -18.96 5.45 4.87
N GLU A 48 -17.91 5.31 4.06
CA GLU A 48 -18.00 4.63 2.77
C GLU A 48 -18.37 3.15 2.92
N ASN A 49 -17.71 2.43 3.83
CA ASN A 49 -18.01 1.02 4.12
C ASN A 49 -19.41 0.83 4.72
N TYR A 50 -19.89 1.78 5.53
CA TYR A 50 -21.22 1.70 6.11
C TYR A 50 -22.29 1.99 5.04
N ASN A 51 -22.17 3.11 4.34
CA ASN A 51 -23.18 3.58 3.39
C ASN A 51 -23.20 2.80 2.07
N SER A 52 -22.05 2.40 1.53
CA SER A 52 -22.01 1.58 0.30
C SER A 52 -22.30 0.12 0.57
N ASP A 53 -21.62 -0.45 1.57
CA ASP A 53 -21.50 -1.90 1.67
C ASP A 53 -22.43 -2.49 2.72
N TYR A 54 -22.53 -1.88 3.91
CA TYR A 54 -23.44 -2.36 4.95
C TYR A 54 -24.90 -2.05 4.63
N LYS A 55 -25.25 -0.82 4.24
CA LYS A 55 -26.66 -0.47 3.91
C LYS A 55 -27.22 -1.32 2.76
N ALA A 56 -26.38 -1.77 1.83
CA ALA A 56 -26.77 -2.67 0.75
C ALA A 56 -27.04 -4.12 1.19
N CYS A 57 -26.81 -4.48 2.47
CA CYS A 57 -26.90 -5.85 2.96
C CYS A 57 -28.29 -6.48 2.81
N ASN A 58 -29.36 -5.69 2.87
CA ASN A 58 -30.74 -6.17 2.71
C ASN A 58 -30.97 -6.76 1.32
N ILE A 59 -30.29 -6.23 0.30
CA ILE A 59 -30.36 -6.74 -1.09
C ILE A 59 -29.79 -8.17 -1.17
N PHE A 60 -28.76 -8.46 -0.39
CA PHE A 60 -28.06 -9.74 -0.39
C PHE A 60 -28.47 -10.67 0.76
N ASN A 61 -29.32 -10.19 1.68
CA ASN A 61 -29.74 -10.88 2.91
C ASN A 61 -28.55 -11.39 3.76
N ASP A 62 -27.51 -10.56 3.90
CA ASP A 62 -26.24 -10.91 4.56
C ASP A 62 -25.81 -9.89 5.63
N CYS A 63 -26.74 -9.08 6.13
CA CYS A 63 -26.50 -7.99 7.10
C CYS A 63 -25.69 -8.43 8.33
N LYS A 64 -25.98 -9.61 8.88
CA LYS A 64 -25.26 -10.15 10.03
C LYS A 64 -23.77 -10.35 9.73
N GLU A 65 -23.44 -10.88 8.56
CA GLU A 65 -22.04 -11.12 8.19
C GLU A 65 -21.34 -9.81 7.85
N ARG A 66 -21.99 -8.92 7.10
CA ARG A 66 -21.43 -7.59 6.79
C ARG A 66 -21.16 -6.79 8.05
N CYS A 67 -22.09 -6.76 9.00
CA CYS A 67 -21.90 -6.09 10.27
C CYS A 67 -20.73 -6.70 11.07
N ARG A 68 -20.62 -8.03 11.10
CA ARG A 68 -19.49 -8.74 11.74
C ARG A 68 -18.15 -8.35 11.13
N HIS A 69 -18.06 -8.31 9.81
CA HIS A 69 -16.83 -7.96 9.10
C HIS A 69 -16.48 -6.47 9.22
N LEU A 70 -17.48 -5.58 9.19
CA LEU A 70 -17.31 -4.15 9.43
C LEU A 70 -16.78 -3.89 10.84
N ASN A 71 -17.36 -4.52 11.87
CA ASN A 71 -16.85 -4.44 13.24
C ASN A 71 -15.41 -4.96 13.36
N LYS A 72 -15.10 -6.11 12.72
CA LYS A 72 -13.74 -6.66 12.71
C LYS A 72 -12.74 -5.67 12.09
N TRP A 73 -13.08 -5.06 10.96
CA TRP A 73 -12.27 -4.02 10.32
C TRP A 73 -12.08 -2.81 11.23
N LEU A 74 -13.16 -2.28 11.82
CA LEU A 74 -13.08 -1.08 12.65
C LEU A 74 -12.29 -1.34 13.95
N ASN A 75 -12.43 -2.52 14.55
CA ASN A 75 -11.63 -2.96 15.71
C ASN A 75 -10.15 -3.07 15.39
N GLU A 76 -9.78 -3.54 14.19
CA GLU A 76 -8.39 -3.54 13.74
C GLU A 76 -7.86 -2.11 13.64
N LYS A 77 -8.63 -1.17 13.06
CA LYS A 77 -8.20 0.23 12.95
C LYS A 77 -8.09 0.88 14.33
N LYS A 78 -9.01 0.60 15.26
CA LYS A 78 -8.92 1.04 16.66
C LYS A 78 -7.65 0.54 17.31
N SER A 79 -7.39 -0.76 17.20
CA SER A 79 -6.20 -1.42 17.75
C SER A 79 -4.91 -0.76 17.29
N LEU A 80 -4.78 -0.49 15.99
CA LEU A 80 -3.60 0.15 15.41
C LEU A 80 -3.45 1.61 15.86
N TYR A 81 -4.55 2.36 15.86
CA TYR A 81 -4.53 3.78 16.19
C TYR A 81 -4.31 4.05 17.68
N THR A 82 -4.89 3.22 18.56
CA THR A 82 -4.86 3.43 20.02
C THR A 82 -3.88 2.54 20.77
N SER A 83 -3.03 1.78 20.05
CA SER A 83 -2.17 0.74 20.65
C SER A 83 -2.97 -0.21 21.56
N ASN A 84 -4.04 -0.81 21.03
CA ASN A 84 -5.01 -1.63 21.80
C ASN A 84 -5.52 -0.91 23.06
N GLY A 85 -5.85 0.37 22.93
CA GLY A 85 -6.40 1.17 24.03
C GLY A 85 -5.37 1.63 25.07
N LYS A 86 -4.06 1.42 24.85
CA LYS A 86 -3.03 1.88 25.79
C LYS A 86 -2.55 3.32 25.51
N CYS A 87 -2.99 3.92 24.41
CA CYS A 87 -2.66 5.29 24.01
C CYS A 87 -3.75 6.29 24.45
N THR A 88 -3.54 6.99 25.57
CA THR A 88 -4.58 7.83 26.18
C THR A 88 -5.12 8.89 25.23
N HIS A 89 -4.25 9.69 24.61
CA HIS A 89 -4.67 10.77 23.70
C HIS A 89 -5.43 10.22 22.48
N ASN A 90 -4.92 9.14 21.86
CA ASN A 90 -5.57 8.55 20.69
C ASN A 90 -6.90 7.87 21.05
N ASN A 91 -7.07 7.36 22.28
CA ASN A 91 -8.37 6.88 22.74
C ASN A 91 -9.40 8.02 22.82
N GLU A 92 -9.01 9.18 23.34
CA GLU A 92 -9.90 10.35 23.42
C GLU A 92 -10.34 10.78 22.02
N LEU A 93 -9.39 10.89 21.09
CA LEU A 93 -9.68 11.20 19.69
C LEU A 93 -10.58 10.14 19.05
N TRP A 94 -10.29 8.86 19.26
CA TRP A 94 -11.12 7.77 18.73
C TRP A 94 -12.57 7.87 19.22
N ASN A 95 -12.76 8.01 20.53
CA ASN A 95 -14.08 8.09 21.15
C ASN A 95 -14.83 9.35 20.67
N GLN A 96 -14.13 10.47 20.53
CA GLN A 96 -14.74 11.73 20.10
C GLN A 96 -15.19 11.69 18.64
N TYR A 97 -14.39 11.13 17.74
CA TYR A 97 -14.59 11.26 16.30
C TYR A 97 -15.16 10.00 15.67
N ILE A 98 -14.59 8.83 15.96
CA ILE A 98 -14.96 7.58 15.28
C ILE A 98 -16.16 6.90 15.92
N ASP A 99 -16.20 6.80 17.26
CA ASP A 99 -17.34 6.16 17.93
C ASP A 99 -18.61 7.04 17.77
N LYS A 100 -18.49 8.37 17.85
CA LYS A 100 -19.63 9.27 17.53
C LYS A 100 -20.04 9.24 16.06
N LEU A 101 -19.11 9.03 15.13
CA LEU A 101 -19.45 8.84 13.72
C LEU A 101 -20.28 7.57 13.51
N TRP A 102 -19.92 6.48 14.18
CA TRP A 102 -20.71 5.24 14.14
C TRP A 102 -22.14 5.48 14.62
N GLU A 103 -22.30 6.15 15.77
CA GLU A 103 -23.62 6.50 16.31
C GLU A 103 -24.43 7.33 15.30
N LYS A 104 -23.81 8.31 14.64
CA LYS A 104 -24.46 9.12 13.60
C LYS A 104 -24.91 8.26 12.41
N LEU A 105 -24.08 7.32 11.95
CA LEU A 105 -24.41 6.42 10.84
C LEU A 105 -25.59 5.49 11.17
N GLU A 106 -25.71 5.06 12.43
CA GLU A 106 -26.82 4.22 12.89
C GLU A 106 -28.13 4.98 13.08
N GLN A 107 -28.08 6.30 13.35
CA GLN A 107 -29.28 7.11 13.55
C GLN A 107 -30.18 7.11 12.32
N ASP A 108 -29.59 7.02 11.13
CA ASP A 108 -30.31 7.04 9.85
C ASP A 108 -30.95 5.68 9.50
N MET A 109 -30.90 4.70 10.43
CA MET A 109 -31.36 3.32 10.24
C MET A 109 -32.43 2.93 11.26
N GLU A 110 -33.44 2.18 10.79
CA GLU A 110 -34.40 1.51 11.67
C GLU A 110 -33.66 0.58 12.65
N LYS A 111 -34.13 0.53 13.91
CA LYS A 111 -33.45 -0.19 15.00
C LYS A 111 -33.12 -1.65 14.66
N GLN A 112 -34.01 -2.36 13.97
CA GLN A 112 -33.84 -3.76 13.56
C GLN A 112 -32.77 -3.98 12.50
N ASN A 113 -32.41 -2.93 11.76
CA ASN A 113 -31.43 -2.97 10.67
C ASN A 113 -30.08 -2.36 11.08
N ARG A 114 -29.90 -1.98 12.35
CA ARG A 114 -28.65 -1.38 12.83
C ARG A 114 -27.55 -2.41 12.93
N CYS A 115 -26.33 -1.99 12.61
CA CYS A 115 -25.13 -2.77 12.90
C CYS A 115 -24.66 -2.41 14.30
N GLU A 116 -24.99 -3.24 15.29
CA GLU A 116 -24.52 -3.00 16.65
C GLU A 116 -22.99 -2.99 16.71
N ARG A 117 -22.43 -1.97 17.37
CA ARG A 117 -21.00 -1.82 17.59
C ARG A 117 -20.49 -2.88 18.58
N ASP A 118 -19.65 -3.79 18.10
CA ASP A 118 -18.96 -4.78 18.93
C ASP A 118 -17.47 -4.42 19.05
N ASN A 119 -17.05 -3.94 20.22
CA ASN A 119 -15.65 -3.58 20.49
C ASN A 119 -14.71 -4.80 20.56
N GLY A 120 -15.26 -6.03 20.57
CA GLY A 120 -14.50 -7.25 20.74
C GLY A 120 -13.89 -7.38 22.14
N PRO A 121 -13.16 -8.49 22.39
CA PRO A 121 -12.49 -8.70 23.67
C PRO A 121 -11.31 -7.73 23.84
N GLU A 122 -11.08 -7.30 25.09
CA GLU A 122 -9.85 -6.57 25.43
C GLU A 122 -8.64 -7.46 25.13
N LYS A 123 -7.65 -6.90 24.42
CA LYS A 123 -6.41 -7.58 24.08
C LYS A 123 -5.26 -6.96 24.85
N ASP A 124 -4.40 -7.80 25.42
CA ASP A 124 -3.19 -7.32 26.07
C ASP A 124 -2.22 -6.72 25.04
N PHE A 125 -1.56 -5.64 25.43
CA PHE A 125 -0.54 -4.98 24.61
C PHE A 125 0.63 -4.61 25.49
N ASN A 126 1.80 -5.14 25.11
CA ASN A 126 2.99 -5.02 25.94
C ASN A 126 3.43 -3.56 26.01
N LYS A 127 3.47 -3.01 27.24
CA LYS A 127 3.81 -1.62 27.53
C LYS A 127 5.18 -1.20 26.99
N LYS A 128 6.12 -2.13 26.79
CA LYS A 128 7.46 -1.83 26.25
C LYS A 128 7.44 -1.28 24.83
N TRP A 129 6.36 -1.50 24.08
CA TRP A 129 6.19 -1.02 22.70
C TRP A 129 5.43 0.31 22.63
N ILE A 130 4.99 0.85 23.77
CA ILE A 130 4.30 2.13 23.83
C ILE A 130 5.37 3.23 23.78
N THR A 131 5.27 4.10 22.79
CA THR A 131 6.14 5.28 22.67
C THR A 131 5.74 6.34 23.70
N HIS A 132 6.69 7.14 24.19
CA HIS A 132 6.39 8.23 25.13
C HIS A 132 5.37 9.23 24.58
N SER A 133 5.36 9.44 23.27
CA SER A 133 4.36 10.27 22.58
C SER A 133 2.92 9.78 22.74
N CYS A 134 2.73 8.50 23.00
CA CYS A 134 1.42 7.86 23.13
C CYS A 134 0.84 7.99 24.54
N SER A 135 1.70 8.23 25.53
CA SER A 135 1.31 8.40 26.94
C SER A 135 1.09 9.86 27.33
N ASN A 136 1.60 10.82 26.54
CA ASN A 136 1.42 12.24 26.81
C ASN A 136 0.10 12.74 26.18
N ALA A 137 -0.66 13.55 26.92
CA ALA A 137 -1.91 14.15 26.45
C ALA A 137 -1.71 15.20 25.33
N THR A 138 -0.47 15.57 25.04
CA THR A 138 -0.10 16.56 24.04
C THR A 138 0.33 15.89 22.74
N ALA A 139 -0.28 16.30 21.63
CA ALA A 139 0.12 15.91 20.29
C ALA A 139 1.63 16.17 20.09
N VAL A 140 2.31 15.26 19.41
CA VAL A 140 3.73 15.44 19.06
C VAL A 140 3.86 16.66 18.17
N VAL A 141 4.34 17.76 18.74
CA VAL A 141 4.75 18.93 17.98
C VAL A 141 6.02 18.52 17.25
N ILE A 142 5.90 18.24 15.95
CA ILE A 142 7.07 18.09 15.10
C ILE A 142 7.76 19.46 15.11
N PRO A 143 9.01 19.57 15.62
CA PRO A 143 9.70 20.84 15.65
C PRO A 143 9.78 21.39 14.22
N GLN A 144 9.23 22.57 14.02
CA GLN A 144 9.19 23.24 12.71
C GLN A 144 10.60 23.65 12.24
N ALA A 145 11.59 23.60 13.13
CA ALA A 145 12.99 23.87 12.86
C ALA A 145 13.83 22.60 13.05
N CYS A 146 14.61 22.26 12.03
CA CYS A 146 15.74 21.34 12.20
C CYS A 146 16.68 21.91 13.28
N PRO A 147 17.25 21.08 14.17
CA PRO A 147 18.26 21.55 15.11
C PRO A 147 19.37 22.23 14.32
N HIS A 148 19.60 23.51 14.60
CA HIS A 148 20.67 24.29 13.98
C HIS A 148 21.99 23.55 14.23
N SER A 149 22.62 23.08 13.15
CA SER A 149 24.01 22.65 13.21
C SER A 149 24.84 23.87 13.66
N PRO A 150 25.79 23.73 14.60
CA PRO A 150 26.60 24.86 15.02
C PRO A 150 27.36 25.40 13.82
N SER A 151 26.98 26.60 13.38
CA SER A 151 27.69 27.34 12.35
C SER A 151 29.12 27.65 12.82
N PRO A 152 30.11 27.67 11.92
CA PRO A 152 31.48 28.05 12.27
C PRO A 152 31.55 29.48 12.85
N PRO A 153 32.61 29.82 13.61
CA PRO A 153 32.68 31.08 14.35
C PRO A 153 32.60 32.33 13.47
N ALA A 154 31.91 33.33 14.01
CA ALA A 154 31.55 34.61 13.39
C ALA A 154 32.75 35.46 12.94
N VAL A 155 32.57 36.15 11.81
CA VAL A 155 33.30 37.38 11.42
C VAL A 155 32.32 38.56 11.59
N PRO A 156 32.76 39.76 12.02
CA PRO A 156 31.88 40.79 12.59
C PRO A 156 30.97 41.49 11.57
N ASP A 157 29.74 41.78 12.03
CA ASP A 157 28.64 42.47 11.31
C ASP A 157 28.98 43.87 10.78
N PRO A 158 28.14 44.36 9.83
CA PRO A 158 27.27 45.48 10.23
C PRO A 158 25.78 45.32 9.85
N ALA A 159 24.94 45.66 10.83
CA ALA A 159 23.54 46.16 10.79
C ALA A 159 22.38 45.22 10.33
N PRO A 160 21.18 45.36 10.94
CA PRO A 160 20.19 44.30 11.00
C PRO A 160 19.17 44.37 9.86
N GLU A 161 19.23 43.43 8.93
CA GLU A 161 18.11 43.14 8.04
C GLU A 161 17.20 42.10 8.70
N VAL A 162 15.92 42.48 8.87
CA VAL A 162 14.85 41.62 9.37
C VAL A 162 14.79 40.36 8.49
N PRO A 163 14.88 39.13 9.04
CA PRO A 163 14.78 37.93 8.23
C PRO A 163 13.32 37.76 7.80
N VAL A 164 12.99 38.27 6.63
CA VAL A 164 11.78 37.89 5.90
C VAL A 164 11.99 36.43 5.48
N CYS A 165 11.18 35.53 6.03
CA CYS A 165 11.16 34.14 5.59
C CYS A 165 10.87 34.10 4.08
N PRO A 166 11.68 33.42 3.26
CA PRO A 166 11.30 33.24 1.86
C PRO A 166 10.02 32.41 1.80
N GLU A 167 9.05 32.92 1.05
CA GLU A 167 7.86 32.17 0.67
C GLU A 167 8.27 30.79 0.15
N SER A 168 7.60 29.76 0.67
CA SER A 168 7.81 28.36 0.31
C SER A 168 7.52 28.15 -1.18
N THR A 169 8.52 28.39 -2.01
CA THR A 169 8.57 27.81 -3.34
C THR A 169 9.02 26.36 -3.15
N ALA A 170 8.12 25.45 -3.50
CA ALA A 170 8.28 24.02 -3.41
C ALA A 170 9.73 23.59 -3.67
N LEU A 171 10.30 22.90 -2.69
CA LEU A 171 11.64 22.33 -2.75
C LEU A 171 11.71 21.36 -3.95
N THR A 172 12.07 21.88 -5.13
CA THR A 172 12.42 21.04 -6.27
C THR A 172 13.79 20.46 -5.97
N SER A 173 13.78 19.33 -5.26
CA SER A 173 14.91 18.42 -5.16
C SER A 173 15.46 18.17 -6.56
N SER A 174 16.55 18.87 -6.90
CA SER A 174 17.16 18.85 -8.22
C SER A 174 17.74 17.47 -8.55
N SER A 175 18.02 16.65 -7.53
CA SER A 175 18.48 15.27 -7.68
C SER A 175 17.37 14.33 -8.19
N CYS A 176 16.12 14.52 -7.78
CA CYS A 176 15.01 13.66 -8.22
C CYS A 176 14.60 13.95 -9.67
N LYS A 177 14.60 15.23 -10.08
CA LYS A 177 14.38 15.61 -11.49
C LYS A 177 15.51 15.11 -12.39
N ALA A 178 16.78 15.25 -11.97
CA ALA A 178 17.92 14.80 -12.76
C ALA A 178 17.94 13.27 -12.95
N VAL A 179 17.58 12.49 -11.93
CA VAL A 179 17.50 11.02 -12.03
C VAL A 179 16.36 10.60 -12.94
N LEU A 180 15.18 11.22 -12.82
CA LEU A 180 14.04 10.90 -13.67
C LEU A 180 14.32 11.23 -15.14
N THR A 181 14.81 12.45 -15.44
CA THR A 181 15.12 12.84 -16.82
C THR A 181 16.22 11.99 -17.43
N THR A 182 17.27 11.68 -16.67
CA THR A 182 18.37 10.83 -17.17
C THR A 182 17.88 9.41 -17.47
N THR A 183 16.99 8.86 -16.64
CA THR A 183 16.43 7.52 -16.84
C THR A 183 15.57 7.46 -18.09
N TYR A 184 14.68 8.43 -18.32
CA TYR A 184 13.82 8.47 -19.51
C TYR A 184 14.61 8.68 -20.81
N VAL A 185 15.65 9.52 -20.79
CA VAL A 185 16.52 9.74 -21.96
C VAL A 185 17.29 8.47 -22.30
N VAL A 186 17.91 7.82 -21.31
CA VAL A 186 18.63 6.55 -21.53
C VAL A 186 17.68 5.45 -22.02
N PHE A 187 16.49 5.32 -21.43
CA PHE A 187 15.51 4.32 -21.84
C PHE A 187 14.97 4.58 -23.26
N GLY A 188 14.71 5.84 -23.61
CA GLY A 188 14.31 6.24 -24.96
C GLY A 188 15.38 5.93 -26.00
N ILE A 189 16.65 6.19 -25.69
CA ILE A 189 17.79 5.83 -26.55
C ILE A 189 17.89 4.31 -26.74
N LEU A 190 17.71 3.51 -25.68
CA LEU A 190 17.72 2.05 -25.75
C LEU A 190 16.59 1.50 -26.64
N LEU A 191 15.37 2.03 -26.49
CA LEU A 191 14.24 1.66 -27.34
C LEU A 191 14.47 2.08 -28.80
N PHE A 192 15.04 3.25 -29.03
CA PHE A 192 15.43 3.71 -30.35
C PHE A 192 16.46 2.76 -30.97
N PHE A 193 17.53 2.39 -30.25
CA PHE A 193 18.48 1.40 -30.74
C PHE A 193 17.83 0.03 -31.01
N MET A 194 16.95 -0.48 -30.14
CA MET A 194 16.22 -1.72 -30.42
C MET A 194 15.37 -1.63 -31.69
N TYR A 195 14.70 -0.50 -31.90
CA TYR A 195 13.92 -0.25 -33.12
C TYR A 195 14.84 -0.24 -34.34
N PHE A 196 15.94 0.51 -34.34
CA PHE A 196 16.88 0.53 -35.46
C PHE A 196 17.57 -0.82 -35.68
N LEU A 197 17.84 -1.61 -34.65
CA LEU A 197 18.35 -2.98 -34.79
C LEU A 197 17.32 -3.93 -35.40
N ARG A 198 16.02 -3.68 -35.20
CA ARG A 198 14.92 -4.45 -35.79
C ARG A 198 14.70 -4.10 -37.27
N PHE A 199 14.92 -2.84 -37.67
CA PHE A 199 14.67 -2.34 -39.03
C PHE A 199 15.92 -2.19 -39.91
N SER A 200 17.13 -2.33 -39.34
CA SER A 200 18.37 -2.29 -40.12
C SER A 200 18.79 -3.70 -40.57
N SER A 201 19.28 -3.81 -41.80
CA SER A 201 19.89 -5.04 -42.38
C SER A 201 21.08 -5.58 -41.56
N VAL A 202 21.54 -4.81 -40.57
CA VAL A 202 22.56 -5.17 -39.58
C VAL A 202 22.10 -6.26 -38.62
N GLY A 203 20.81 -6.31 -38.24
CA GLY A 203 20.27 -7.32 -37.31
C GLY A 203 20.39 -8.76 -37.85
N MET A 204 20.19 -8.93 -39.16
CA MET A 204 20.37 -10.20 -39.86
C MET A 204 21.86 -10.62 -39.95
N LYS A 205 22.79 -9.67 -40.09
CA LYS A 205 24.24 -9.93 -40.07
C LYS A 205 24.74 -10.36 -38.68
N LEU A 206 24.26 -9.74 -37.60
CA LEU A 206 24.62 -10.12 -36.24
C LEU A 206 24.13 -11.52 -35.87
N TYR A 207 22.90 -11.87 -36.27
CA TYR A 207 22.35 -13.22 -36.06
C TYR A 207 23.22 -14.31 -36.72
N ASN A 208 23.70 -14.04 -37.94
CA ASN A 208 24.57 -14.98 -38.67
C ASN A 208 25.96 -15.13 -38.04
N LEU A 209 26.54 -14.06 -37.48
CA LEU A 209 27.80 -14.12 -36.73
C LEU A 209 27.67 -14.91 -35.41
N ILE A 210 26.60 -14.70 -34.66
CA ILE A 210 26.33 -15.42 -33.40
C ILE A 210 26.04 -16.91 -33.68
N ARG A 211 25.35 -17.23 -34.78
CA ARG A 211 25.08 -18.60 -35.20
C ARG A 211 26.34 -19.33 -35.68
N GLY A 212 27.24 -18.65 -36.38
CA GLY A 212 28.56 -19.19 -36.76
C GLY A 212 29.44 -19.54 -35.55
N GLY A 213 29.43 -18.70 -34.51
CA GLY A 213 30.16 -18.96 -33.27
C GLY A 213 29.65 -20.20 -32.49
N LYS A 214 28.33 -20.45 -32.49
CA LYS A 214 27.72 -21.59 -31.80
C LYS A 214 27.98 -22.94 -32.48
N ILE A 215 28.20 -22.97 -33.80
CA ILE A 215 28.52 -24.21 -34.53
C ILE A 215 29.96 -24.65 -34.22
N LYS A 216 30.91 -23.71 -34.15
CA LYS A 216 32.31 -24.02 -33.84
C LYS A 216 32.50 -24.56 -32.41
N ARG A 217 31.69 -24.11 -31.44
CA ARG A 217 31.72 -24.57 -30.04
C ARG A 217 31.20 -26.00 -29.85
N ARG A 218 30.16 -26.40 -30.59
CA ARG A 218 29.61 -27.77 -30.53
C ARG A 218 30.56 -28.84 -31.04
N ASN A 219 31.43 -28.53 -32.00
CA ASN A 219 32.43 -29.51 -32.47
C ASN A 219 33.55 -29.73 -31.45
N VAL A 220 33.90 -28.71 -30.65
CA VAL A 220 34.90 -28.82 -29.57
C VAL A 220 34.32 -29.54 -28.34
N ASP A 221 33.04 -29.30 -28.01
CA ASP A 221 32.39 -29.93 -26.86
C ASP A 221 32.03 -31.41 -27.10
N LYS A 222 31.98 -31.85 -28.37
CA LYS A 222 31.68 -33.26 -28.73
C LYS A 222 32.92 -34.15 -28.66
N GLU A 223 34.11 -33.63 -28.97
CA GLU A 223 35.37 -34.36 -28.75
C GLU A 223 35.69 -34.55 -27.26
N ASN A 224 35.30 -33.62 -26.38
CA ASN A 224 35.58 -33.72 -24.94
C ASN A 224 34.60 -34.58 -24.13
N ASN A 225 33.40 -34.90 -24.65
CA ASN A 225 32.36 -35.59 -23.88
C ASN A 225 32.29 -37.11 -24.10
N GLU A 226 33.06 -37.68 -25.04
CA GLU A 226 33.14 -39.15 -25.20
C GLU A 226 34.12 -39.82 -24.21
N SER A 227 34.91 -39.05 -23.44
CA SER A 227 35.91 -39.63 -22.51
C SER A 227 35.43 -39.84 -21.06
N PHE A 228 34.19 -39.50 -20.70
CA PHE A 228 33.71 -39.59 -19.31
C PHE A 228 32.26 -40.12 -19.21
N ARG A 229 32.07 -41.43 -19.31
CA ARG A 229 30.85 -42.11 -18.83
C ARG A 229 31.22 -43.38 -18.06
N SER A 230 31.14 -43.32 -16.73
CA SER A 230 31.02 -44.48 -15.83
C SER A 230 30.12 -44.09 -14.64
N ASP A 231 29.04 -44.87 -14.53
CA ASP A 231 28.39 -45.45 -13.35
C ASP A 231 27.67 -44.63 -12.24
N ASN A 232 26.41 -45.07 -12.07
CA ASN A 232 25.63 -45.31 -10.84
C ASN A 232 24.68 -44.24 -10.23
N ASN A 233 23.38 -44.56 -10.38
CA ASN A 233 22.20 -44.47 -9.50
C ASN A 233 22.29 -43.76 -8.12
N SER A 234 21.32 -42.87 -7.85
CA SER A 234 20.25 -43.07 -6.83
C SER A 234 19.34 -41.83 -6.68
N ASN A 235 18.11 -42.07 -6.20
CA ASN A 235 16.94 -41.20 -6.18
C ASN A 235 17.04 -39.91 -5.36
N MET A 236 16.54 -38.80 -5.90
CA MET A 236 15.88 -37.72 -5.16
C MET A 236 15.03 -36.88 -6.14
N GLU A 237 13.71 -37.09 -6.19
CA GLU A 237 12.83 -36.22 -6.99
C GLU A 237 12.06 -35.27 -6.05
N SER A 238 12.54 -34.03 -6.04
CA SER A 238 11.94 -32.87 -5.42
C SER A 238 10.74 -32.36 -6.21
N LEU A 239 9.75 -31.88 -5.47
CA LEU A 239 8.58 -31.10 -5.91
C LEU A 239 8.89 -30.05 -6.99
N ASP A 240 8.38 -30.24 -8.21
CA ASP A 240 7.82 -29.15 -9.02
C ASP A 240 6.88 -29.71 -10.10
N ARG A 241 5.57 -29.76 -9.80
CA ARG A 241 4.54 -30.07 -10.81
C ARG A 241 3.57 -28.90 -10.93
N ARG A 242 4.11 -27.75 -11.34
CA ARG A 242 3.32 -26.66 -11.92
C ARG A 242 2.90 -27.03 -13.34
N PHE A 243 1.60 -27.24 -13.50
CA PHE A 243 0.80 -26.98 -14.72
C PHE A 243 1.38 -27.44 -16.07
N ASN A 244 1.03 -28.67 -16.48
CA ASN A 244 0.92 -29.03 -17.89
C ASN A 244 -0.55 -28.92 -18.30
N VAL A 245 -0.95 -27.80 -18.92
CA VAL A 245 -2.20 -27.72 -19.69
C VAL A 245 -1.87 -28.23 -21.09
N ILE A 246 -2.21 -29.49 -21.36
CA ILE A 246 -2.25 -30.02 -22.72
C ILE A 246 -3.67 -29.81 -23.24
N TYR A 247 -3.83 -28.84 -24.14
CA TYR A 247 -5.06 -28.63 -24.90
C TYR A 247 -4.93 -29.35 -26.25
N ASN A 248 -5.80 -30.31 -26.52
CA ASN A 248 -6.13 -30.85 -27.85
C ASN A 248 -7.49 -31.57 -27.71
N SER A 249 -8.60 -30.99 -28.20
CA SER A 249 -9.19 -31.16 -29.55
C SER A 249 -10.14 -32.39 -29.59
N PHE A 250 -11.35 -32.40 -30.15
CA PHE A 250 -11.82 -31.92 -31.46
C PHE A 250 -13.36 -31.78 -31.50
N GLN A 251 -13.85 -30.90 -32.38
CA GLN A 251 -15.13 -31.02 -33.08
C GLN A 251 -15.20 -32.33 -33.88
N ASN A 252 -16.26 -33.10 -33.68
CA ASN A 252 -17.23 -33.51 -34.70
C ASN A 252 -18.36 -34.31 -34.05
#